data_AF-A0AAU9XMU7-F1
#
_entry.id   AF-A0AAU9XMU7-F1
#
_cell.length_a   1.000
_cell.length_b   1.000
_cell.length_c   1.000
_cell.angle_alpha   90.00
_cell.angle_beta   90.00
_cell.angle_gamma   90.00
#
_symmetry.space_group_name_H-M   'P 1'
#
loop_
_entity.id
_entity.type
_entity.pdbx_description
1 polymer ?
#
loop_
_entity_poly.entity_id
_entity_poly.type
_entity_poly.pdbx_seq_one_letter_code
_entity_poly.pdbx_strand_id
1 'polypeptide(L)'
;IFLSAFKAVFSNLKAAGRYGPTSLGSCYAGHDHDGQVALSSGIQQWTVPYTGDYRIEAIGAAGGYDLRINSPHYRGRGARIIGTFRLNKSEVIQVLVGQEGGINKQRKSSGGGGGTFVVRGANTPLIIAGGGGGVARLYSRHTECDASSNTTGNPGHRSWPGGSNGHGAQIADSGTSGGGGGGFYSSGRSGKNFNGTKGYGGEGGKGFLQGGVGGRSQYLEVYGGFGGGGGPSGWWDEGGAGGGGGYSGGGSGSDYVYTCGGGGGSCNVGNNQQNECCYNKAGHGQVIITLL
;
A
#
# COMPACT_ATOMS: atom_id res chain seq x y z
N ILE A 1 -5.66 -37.59 -16.03
CA ILE A 1 -6.27 -36.24 -15.96
C ILE A 1 -5.46 -35.47 -14.93
N PHE A 2 -4.61 -34.53 -15.36
CA PHE A 2 -3.98 -33.61 -14.43
C PHE A 2 -5.05 -32.58 -14.03
N LEU A 3 -5.61 -32.71 -12.84
CA LEU A 3 -6.40 -31.64 -12.24
C LEU A 3 -5.43 -30.47 -12.00
N SER A 4 -5.67 -29.30 -12.60
CA SER A 4 -4.92 -28.11 -12.23
C SER A 4 -5.23 -27.78 -10.77
N ALA A 5 -4.19 -27.56 -9.97
CA ALA A 5 -4.36 -27.10 -8.60
C ALA A 5 -5.11 -25.76 -8.58
N PHE A 6 -6.06 -25.61 -7.66
CA PHE A 6 -6.88 -24.40 -7.52
C PHE A 6 -6.00 -23.14 -7.40
N LYS A 7 -6.32 -22.10 -8.17
CA LYS A 7 -5.60 -20.82 -8.20
C LYS A 7 -6.55 -19.61 -8.25
N ALA A 8 -6.54 -18.80 -7.21
CA ALA A 8 -7.21 -17.50 -7.18
C ALA A 8 -6.22 -16.35 -7.39
N VAL A 9 -6.61 -15.35 -8.20
CA VAL A 9 -5.77 -14.16 -8.49
C VAL A 9 -6.59 -12.91 -8.27
N PHE A 10 -6.29 -12.21 -7.19
CA PHE A 10 -6.95 -10.96 -6.82
C PHE A 10 -6.18 -9.76 -7.36
N SER A 11 -6.91 -8.80 -7.89
CA SER A 11 -6.38 -7.57 -8.48
C SER A 11 -7.10 -6.36 -7.90
N ASN A 12 -6.73 -5.17 -8.37
CA ASN A 12 -7.41 -3.92 -8.05
C ASN A 12 -8.82 -3.80 -8.68
N LEU A 13 -9.30 -4.81 -9.42
CA LEU A 13 -10.62 -4.79 -10.08
C LEU A 13 -10.82 -3.55 -10.97
N LYS A 14 -9.75 -3.13 -11.65
CA LYS A 14 -9.69 -1.93 -12.51
C LYS A 14 -9.87 -0.59 -11.77
N ALA A 15 -9.90 -0.58 -10.45
CA ALA A 15 -9.94 0.64 -9.66
C ALA A 15 -8.54 1.27 -9.51
N ALA A 16 -8.49 2.59 -9.36
CA ALA A 16 -7.24 3.32 -9.13
C ALA A 16 -7.51 4.54 -8.23
N GLY A 17 -6.45 5.09 -7.65
CA GLY A 17 -6.51 6.25 -6.76
C GLY A 17 -6.69 5.87 -5.29
N ARG A 18 -7.41 6.70 -4.53
CA ARG A 18 -7.48 6.57 -3.06
C ARG A 18 -8.50 5.57 -2.54
N TYR A 19 -9.56 5.30 -3.30
CA TYR A 19 -10.65 4.42 -2.90
C TYR A 19 -10.49 3.07 -3.59
N GLY A 20 -10.87 2.00 -2.90
CA GLY A 20 -10.91 0.67 -3.49
C GLY A 20 -12.07 0.50 -4.49
N PRO A 21 -12.15 -0.65 -5.14
CA PRO A 21 -13.19 -0.95 -6.12
C PRO A 21 -14.60 -0.92 -5.53
N THR A 22 -15.57 -0.54 -6.35
CA THR A 22 -17.01 -0.49 -5.98
C THR A 22 -17.82 -1.64 -6.58
N SER A 23 -17.24 -2.39 -7.52
CA SER A 23 -17.88 -3.55 -8.15
C SER A 23 -16.84 -4.59 -8.56
N LEU A 24 -17.22 -5.88 -8.51
CA LEU A 24 -16.45 -6.98 -9.08
C LEU A 24 -16.54 -7.01 -10.61
N GLY A 25 -17.67 -6.56 -11.17
CA GLY A 25 -18.00 -6.75 -12.58
C GLY A 25 -17.89 -8.22 -12.99
N SER A 26 -17.31 -8.46 -14.17
CA SER A 26 -16.99 -9.80 -14.68
C SER A 26 -15.51 -10.18 -14.50
N CYS A 27 -14.76 -9.48 -13.62
CA CYS A 27 -13.31 -9.64 -13.52
C CYS A 27 -12.86 -11.06 -13.11
N TYR A 28 -13.74 -11.82 -12.46
CA TYR A 28 -13.48 -13.19 -12.01
C TYR A 28 -14.28 -14.26 -12.76
N ALA A 29 -15.05 -13.86 -13.79
CA ALA A 29 -15.83 -14.80 -14.58
C ALA A 29 -14.91 -15.85 -15.24
N GLY A 30 -15.20 -17.14 -15.01
CA GLY A 30 -14.42 -18.25 -15.56
C GLY A 30 -13.06 -18.52 -14.90
N HIS A 31 -12.73 -17.81 -13.81
CA HIS A 31 -11.57 -18.15 -12.96
C HIS A 31 -11.98 -19.12 -11.84
N ASP A 32 -11.03 -19.82 -11.21
CA ASP A 32 -11.32 -20.83 -10.19
C ASP A 32 -12.12 -20.32 -8.97
N HIS A 33 -12.04 -19.01 -8.73
CA HIS A 33 -12.69 -18.30 -7.63
C HIS A 33 -13.93 -17.50 -8.08
N ASP A 34 -14.44 -17.78 -9.28
CA ASP A 34 -15.71 -17.25 -9.77
C ASP A 34 -16.85 -17.61 -8.80
N GLY A 35 -17.73 -16.65 -8.50
CA GLY A 35 -18.80 -16.80 -7.52
C GLY A 35 -18.36 -16.96 -6.06
N GLN A 36 -17.05 -16.93 -5.72
CA GLN A 36 -16.55 -17.11 -4.35
C GLN A 36 -16.14 -15.81 -3.66
N VAL A 37 -16.31 -14.66 -4.33
CA VAL A 37 -15.87 -13.36 -3.85
C VAL A 37 -17.07 -12.42 -3.71
N ALA A 38 -17.20 -11.81 -2.54
CA ALA A 38 -18.04 -10.64 -2.32
C ALA A 38 -17.18 -9.39 -2.16
N LEU A 39 -17.74 -8.20 -2.38
CA LEU A 39 -17.01 -6.94 -2.26
C LEU A 39 -17.67 -6.06 -1.20
N SER A 40 -16.88 -5.51 -0.28
CA SER A 40 -17.35 -4.58 0.75
C SER A 40 -16.33 -3.47 0.95
N SER A 41 -16.73 -2.22 0.70
CA SER A 41 -15.87 -1.03 0.90
C SER A 41 -14.49 -1.13 0.22
N GLY A 42 -14.41 -1.72 -0.98
CA GLY A 42 -13.16 -1.92 -1.69
C GLY A 42 -12.34 -3.14 -1.27
N ILE A 43 -12.77 -3.87 -0.24
CA ILE A 43 -12.13 -5.08 0.27
C ILE A 43 -12.88 -6.30 -0.24
N GLN A 44 -12.13 -7.23 -0.83
CA GLN A 44 -12.65 -8.46 -1.42
C GLN A 44 -12.73 -9.54 -0.35
N GLN A 45 -13.91 -10.12 -0.17
CA GLN A 45 -14.21 -11.14 0.81
C GLN A 45 -14.27 -12.49 0.09
N TRP A 46 -13.20 -13.28 0.17
CA TRP A 46 -13.11 -14.58 -0.49
C TRP A 46 -13.47 -15.70 0.47
N THR A 47 -14.38 -16.58 0.05
CA THR A 47 -14.74 -17.78 0.81
C THR A 47 -13.92 -18.97 0.35
N VAL A 48 -13.14 -19.56 1.26
CA VAL A 48 -12.24 -20.67 0.93
C VAL A 48 -13.04 -21.91 0.48
N PRO A 49 -12.78 -22.47 -0.72
CA PRO A 49 -13.56 -23.57 -1.25
C PRO A 49 -13.16 -24.95 -0.68
N TYR A 50 -11.91 -25.10 -0.26
CA TYR A 50 -11.34 -26.39 0.19
C TYR A 50 -10.48 -26.19 1.45
N THR A 51 -10.54 -27.16 2.37
CA THR A 51 -9.60 -27.18 3.49
C THR A 51 -8.25 -27.71 3.00
N GLY A 52 -7.17 -27.00 3.28
CA GLY A 52 -5.84 -27.40 2.83
C GLY A 52 -4.76 -26.36 3.12
N ASP A 53 -3.56 -26.64 2.65
CA ASP A 53 -2.45 -25.70 2.76
C ASP A 53 -2.39 -24.86 1.48
N TYR A 54 -2.33 -23.55 1.65
CA TYR A 54 -2.34 -22.59 0.55
C TYR A 54 -1.05 -21.80 0.54
N ARG A 55 -0.42 -21.68 -0.63
CA ARG A 55 0.65 -20.72 -0.88
C ARG A 55 0.01 -19.39 -1.28
N ILE A 56 0.27 -18.36 -0.48
CA ILE A 56 -0.23 -17.01 -0.69
C ILE A 56 0.96 -16.11 -1.03
N GLU A 57 0.86 -15.42 -2.17
CA GLU A 57 1.81 -14.41 -2.64
C GLU A 57 1.10 -13.05 -2.68
N ALA A 58 1.57 -12.11 -1.89
CA ALA A 58 1.07 -10.75 -1.82
C ALA A 58 2.11 -9.76 -2.37
N ILE A 59 1.68 -8.87 -3.26
CA ILE A 59 2.51 -7.84 -3.88
C ILE A 59 1.92 -6.47 -3.55
N GLY A 60 2.71 -5.60 -2.92
CA GLY A 60 2.34 -4.22 -2.62
C GLY A 60 2.44 -3.31 -3.85
N ALA A 61 1.74 -2.19 -3.85
CA ALA A 61 1.76 -1.27 -4.98
C ALA A 61 3.02 -0.39 -5.01
N ALA A 62 3.37 0.10 -6.20
CA ALA A 62 4.40 1.12 -6.33
C ALA A 62 3.90 2.50 -5.85
N GLY A 63 4.84 3.33 -5.39
CA GLY A 63 4.59 4.75 -5.14
C GLY A 63 4.34 5.53 -6.43
N GLY A 64 3.79 6.73 -6.32
CA GLY A 64 3.66 7.64 -7.43
C GLY A 64 4.99 8.32 -7.77
N TYR A 65 5.02 9.06 -8.86
CA TYR A 65 6.18 9.87 -9.27
C TYR A 65 5.75 11.26 -9.75
N ASP A 66 6.74 12.13 -9.94
CA ASP A 66 6.51 13.51 -10.37
C ASP A 66 7.02 13.80 -11.79
N LEU A 67 6.82 15.02 -12.29
CA LEU A 67 7.20 15.41 -13.66
C LEU A 67 8.72 15.47 -13.93
N ARG A 68 9.59 15.18 -12.96
CA ARG A 68 11.05 15.18 -13.22
C ARG A 68 11.42 14.07 -14.20
N ILE A 69 12.44 14.35 -15.00
CA ILE A 69 13.07 13.37 -15.89
C ILE A 69 13.54 12.18 -15.04
N ASN A 70 13.28 10.96 -15.51
CA ASN A 70 13.62 9.69 -14.84
C ASN A 70 12.93 9.44 -13.49
N SER A 71 12.05 10.34 -13.00
CA SER A 71 11.25 10.14 -11.78
C SER A 71 10.49 8.80 -11.75
N PRO A 72 9.92 8.29 -12.88
CA PRO A 72 9.37 6.93 -12.94
C PRO A 72 10.31 5.82 -12.45
N HIS A 73 11.63 5.98 -12.61
CA HIS A 73 12.64 5.01 -12.21
C HIS A 73 13.14 5.19 -10.77
N TYR A 74 12.71 6.22 -10.05
CA TYR A 74 13.15 6.50 -8.67
C TYR A 74 12.03 6.33 -7.64
N ARG A 75 10.79 6.11 -8.10
CA ARG A 75 9.65 5.82 -7.22
C ARG A 75 9.94 4.66 -6.26
N GLY A 76 9.32 4.72 -5.09
CA GLY A 76 9.30 3.63 -4.14
C GLY A 76 8.62 2.40 -4.75
N ARG A 77 9.24 1.24 -4.60
CA ARG A 77 8.73 -0.05 -5.09
C ARG A 77 7.94 -0.77 -4.00
N GLY A 78 6.90 -1.51 -4.38
CA GLY A 78 6.15 -2.36 -3.46
C GLY A 78 6.92 -3.64 -3.11
N ALA A 79 6.63 -4.25 -1.96
CA ALA A 79 7.23 -5.52 -1.54
C ALA A 79 6.51 -6.72 -2.18
N ARG A 80 7.17 -7.88 -2.19
CA ARG A 80 6.59 -9.18 -2.52
C ARG A 80 6.83 -10.14 -1.36
N ILE A 81 5.75 -10.66 -0.80
CA ILE A 81 5.78 -11.46 0.43
C ILE A 81 5.02 -12.74 0.15
N ILE A 82 5.63 -13.88 0.44
CA ILE A 82 5.06 -15.21 0.15
C ILE A 82 5.13 -16.08 1.39
N GLY A 83 4.06 -16.80 1.70
CA GLY A 83 4.04 -17.79 2.76
C GLY A 83 3.00 -18.89 2.52
N THR A 84 3.12 -19.98 3.29
CA THR A 84 2.15 -21.09 3.31
C THR A 84 1.27 -21.01 4.55
N PHE A 85 -0.03 -21.15 4.36
CA PHE A 85 -1.05 -21.05 5.41
C PHE A 85 -2.04 -22.19 5.30
N ARG A 86 -2.37 -22.82 6.42
CA ARG A 86 -3.50 -23.76 6.44
C ARG A 86 -4.80 -22.98 6.52
N LEU A 87 -5.65 -23.17 5.53
CA LEU A 87 -6.98 -22.58 5.45
C LEU A 87 -8.07 -23.65 5.55
N ASN A 88 -9.20 -23.29 6.14
CA ASN A 88 -10.36 -24.15 6.30
C ASN A 88 -11.45 -23.75 5.32
N LYS A 89 -12.09 -24.76 4.71
CA LYS A 89 -13.28 -24.55 3.87
C LYS A 89 -14.30 -23.67 4.61
N SER A 90 -14.90 -22.75 3.85
CA SER A 90 -15.90 -21.78 4.31
C SER A 90 -15.39 -20.69 5.25
N GLU A 91 -14.09 -20.63 5.59
CA GLU A 91 -13.57 -19.42 6.23
C GLU A 91 -13.52 -18.25 5.23
N VAL A 92 -13.70 -17.03 5.73
CA VAL A 92 -13.65 -15.81 4.93
C VAL A 92 -12.30 -15.14 5.09
N ILE A 93 -11.65 -14.88 3.96
CA ILE A 93 -10.38 -14.16 3.85
C ILE A 93 -10.64 -12.80 3.22
N GLN A 94 -10.21 -11.75 3.90
CA GLN A 94 -10.21 -10.38 3.40
C GLN A 94 -8.98 -10.11 2.57
N VAL A 95 -9.19 -9.66 1.34
CA VAL A 95 -8.14 -9.29 0.39
C VAL A 95 -8.31 -7.82 0.00
N LEU A 96 -7.35 -7.00 0.43
CA LEU A 96 -7.22 -5.61 0.00
C LEU A 96 -6.03 -5.52 -0.95
N VAL A 97 -6.26 -5.19 -2.21
CA VAL A 97 -5.19 -5.02 -3.20
C VAL A 97 -4.79 -3.55 -3.25
N GLY A 98 -3.51 -3.27 -2.94
CA GLY A 98 -2.97 -1.92 -2.92
C GLY A 98 -3.03 -1.27 -4.32
N GLN A 99 -3.33 0.03 -4.37
CA GLN A 99 -3.33 0.82 -5.60
C GLN A 99 -2.07 1.67 -5.70
N GLU A 100 -1.70 2.03 -6.93
CA GLU A 100 -0.48 2.81 -7.20
C GLU A 100 -0.66 4.23 -6.65
N GLY A 101 0.42 4.78 -6.10
CA GLY A 101 0.43 6.16 -5.66
C GLY A 101 0.16 7.13 -6.81
N GLY A 102 -0.55 8.22 -6.53
CA GLY A 102 -0.92 9.23 -7.51
C GLY A 102 0.31 9.87 -8.15
N ILE A 103 0.28 9.93 -9.48
CA ILE A 103 1.33 10.51 -10.31
C ILE A 103 1.06 12.00 -10.47
N ASN A 104 2.02 12.84 -10.11
CA ASN A 104 1.90 14.28 -10.24
C ASN A 104 2.59 14.78 -11.52
N LYS A 105 1.80 15.13 -12.53
CA LYS A 105 2.32 15.66 -13.81
C LYS A 105 2.53 17.18 -13.81
N GLN A 106 2.15 17.88 -12.75
CA GLN A 106 2.12 19.35 -12.70
C GLN A 106 3.09 19.95 -11.67
N ARG A 107 3.37 19.23 -10.57
CA ARG A 107 4.29 19.64 -9.50
C ARG A 107 5.20 18.48 -9.08
N LYS A 108 6.10 18.77 -8.14
CA LYS A 108 7.26 17.94 -7.84
C LYS A 108 7.12 17.16 -6.52
N SER A 109 5.96 16.52 -6.31
CA SER A 109 5.69 15.56 -5.22
C SER A 109 4.54 14.61 -5.56
N SER A 110 4.63 13.35 -5.11
CA SER A 110 3.66 12.28 -5.44
C SER A 110 3.16 11.50 -4.23
N GLY A 111 2.06 10.76 -4.40
CA GLY A 111 1.48 9.95 -3.34
C GLY A 111 2.20 8.62 -3.11
N GLY A 112 2.08 8.09 -1.90
CA GLY A 112 2.56 6.75 -1.57
C GLY A 112 1.63 5.68 -2.17
N GLY A 113 2.20 4.52 -2.51
CA GLY A 113 1.47 3.34 -2.93
C GLY A 113 0.81 2.65 -1.74
N GLY A 114 -0.30 1.98 -2.00
CA GLY A 114 -0.99 1.19 -0.97
C GLY A 114 -0.31 -0.15 -0.68
N GLY A 115 -0.44 -0.59 0.57
CA GLY A 115 -0.14 -1.96 0.94
C GLY A 115 -1.20 -2.93 0.43
N THR A 116 -0.81 -4.19 0.28
CA THR A 116 -1.70 -5.29 -0.09
C THR A 116 -1.85 -6.23 1.11
N PHE A 117 -3.09 -6.51 1.51
CA PHE A 117 -3.42 -7.20 2.75
C PHE A 117 -4.20 -8.47 2.47
N VAL A 118 -3.80 -9.55 3.13
CA VAL A 118 -4.56 -10.80 3.23
C VAL A 118 -4.77 -11.10 4.70
N VAL A 119 -6.02 -11.05 5.14
CA VAL A 119 -6.41 -11.03 6.55
C VAL A 119 -7.49 -12.08 6.79
N ARG A 120 -7.29 -12.93 7.80
CA ARG A 120 -8.28 -13.90 8.25
C ARG A 120 -9.33 -13.21 9.11
N GLY A 121 -10.60 -13.47 8.82
CA GLY A 121 -11.71 -12.85 9.54
C GLY A 121 -11.66 -11.32 9.44
N ALA A 122 -11.87 -10.62 10.55
CA ALA A 122 -11.92 -9.16 10.58
C ALA A 122 -10.56 -8.47 10.80
N ASN A 123 -9.61 -9.13 11.49
CA ASN A 123 -8.46 -8.42 12.06
C ASN A 123 -7.21 -9.29 12.33
N THR A 124 -7.11 -10.50 11.77
CA THR A 124 -5.93 -11.37 11.96
C THR A 124 -5.07 -11.38 10.69
N PRO A 125 -3.94 -10.65 10.63
CA PRO A 125 -3.06 -10.67 9.47
C PRO A 125 -2.54 -12.07 9.17
N LEU A 126 -2.64 -12.51 7.91
CA LEU A 126 -1.89 -13.67 7.42
C LEU A 126 -0.60 -13.19 6.74
N ILE A 127 -0.77 -12.31 5.76
CA ILE A 127 0.33 -11.79 4.97
C ILE A 127 -0.01 -10.40 4.44
N ILE A 128 0.95 -9.48 4.56
CA ILE A 128 0.80 -8.09 4.14
C ILE A 128 2.08 -7.68 3.43
N ALA A 129 1.94 -7.15 2.22
CA ALA A 129 3.05 -6.58 1.45
C ALA A 129 2.96 -5.05 1.47
N GLY A 130 4.02 -4.40 1.96
CA GLY A 130 4.11 -2.93 1.99
C GLY A 130 4.11 -2.29 0.60
N GLY A 131 3.49 -1.13 0.48
CA GLY A 131 3.54 -0.26 -0.69
C GLY A 131 4.75 0.67 -0.67
N GLY A 132 5.20 1.09 -1.85
CA GLY A 132 6.31 2.04 -1.99
C GLY A 132 5.93 3.47 -1.60
N GLY A 133 6.87 4.24 -1.09
CA GLY A 133 6.71 5.68 -0.84
C GLY A 133 6.68 6.51 -2.12
N GLY A 134 6.00 7.65 -2.07
CA GLY A 134 6.04 8.66 -3.13
C GLY A 134 7.37 9.42 -3.12
N VAL A 135 7.63 10.20 -4.17
CA VAL A 135 8.89 10.93 -4.37
C VAL A 135 8.64 12.42 -4.52
N ALA A 136 9.64 13.21 -4.15
CA ALA A 136 9.69 14.65 -4.38
C ALA A 136 11.07 15.04 -4.93
N ARG A 137 11.15 15.25 -6.25
CA ARG A 137 12.36 15.71 -6.97
C ARG A 137 13.59 14.81 -6.81
N LEU A 138 13.40 13.48 -6.80
CA LEU A 138 14.55 12.57 -6.74
C LEU A 138 15.35 12.57 -8.06
N TYR A 139 16.68 12.51 -7.93
CA TYR A 139 17.64 12.35 -9.03
C TYR A 139 18.24 10.95 -9.10
N SER A 140 18.01 10.14 -8.07
CA SER A 140 18.54 8.79 -7.94
C SER A 140 17.61 7.97 -7.05
N ARG A 141 17.76 6.65 -7.11
CA ARG A 141 16.98 5.73 -6.28
C ARG A 141 17.52 5.70 -4.86
N HIS A 142 16.61 5.66 -3.90
CA HIS A 142 16.90 5.42 -2.48
C HIS A 142 16.05 4.25 -1.99
N THR A 143 16.69 3.30 -1.31
CA THR A 143 16.02 2.08 -0.82
C THR A 143 14.99 2.37 0.27
N GLU A 144 15.14 3.49 0.98
CA GLU A 144 14.25 3.95 2.03
C GLU A 144 12.88 4.35 1.48
N CYS A 145 12.80 4.71 0.19
CA CYS A 145 11.53 4.95 -0.49
C CYS A 145 10.79 3.64 -0.81
N ASP A 146 11.51 2.54 -0.96
CA ASP A 146 10.91 1.25 -1.27
C ASP A 146 10.23 0.66 -0.01
N ALA A 147 9.27 -0.24 -0.22
CA ALA A 147 8.64 -0.99 0.84
C ALA A 147 9.64 -1.87 1.58
N SER A 148 9.42 -2.03 2.89
CA SER A 148 10.22 -2.90 3.76
C SER A 148 9.67 -4.32 3.75
N SER A 149 10.56 -5.31 3.69
CA SER A 149 10.20 -6.72 3.93
C SER A 149 9.98 -7.04 5.41
N ASN A 150 10.37 -6.12 6.31
CA ASN A 150 10.17 -6.21 7.75
C ASN A 150 8.88 -5.52 8.19
N THR A 151 8.48 -5.74 9.44
CA THR A 151 7.26 -5.15 10.03
C THR A 151 7.29 -3.64 10.19
N THR A 152 8.46 -3.03 10.27
CA THR A 152 8.60 -1.58 10.42
C THR A 152 8.62 -0.89 9.06
N GLY A 153 7.88 0.21 8.94
CA GLY A 153 7.89 1.06 7.75
C GLY A 153 9.20 1.84 7.65
N ASN A 154 9.66 2.06 6.43
CA ASN A 154 10.88 2.83 6.20
C ASN A 154 10.66 4.33 6.48
N PRO A 155 11.71 5.09 6.81
CA PRO A 155 11.62 6.53 7.02
C PRO A 155 11.54 7.35 5.72
N GLY A 156 11.97 6.79 4.58
CA GLY A 156 12.21 7.57 3.36
C GLY A 156 13.54 8.31 3.40
N HIS A 157 13.88 9.00 2.31
CA HIS A 157 15.15 9.71 2.16
C HIS A 157 15.02 11.15 2.65
N ARG A 158 15.83 11.54 3.65
CA ARG A 158 15.82 12.87 4.31
C ARG A 158 14.43 13.24 4.85
N SER A 159 13.78 12.24 5.42
CA SER A 159 12.36 12.27 5.78
C SER A 159 12.15 11.79 7.21
N TRP A 160 10.88 11.61 7.60
CA TRP A 160 10.50 11.30 8.96
C TRP A 160 10.40 9.80 9.22
N PRO A 161 10.55 9.33 10.47
CA PRO A 161 10.42 7.92 10.80
C PRO A 161 9.10 7.29 10.30
N GLY A 162 9.20 6.05 9.81
CA GLY A 162 8.04 5.22 9.53
C GLY A 162 7.35 4.75 10.82
N GLY A 163 6.16 4.16 10.66
CA GLY A 163 5.45 3.49 11.73
C GLY A 163 6.08 2.15 12.10
N SER A 164 5.73 1.66 13.27
CA SER A 164 6.18 0.38 13.83
C SER A 164 5.01 -0.34 14.50
N ASN A 165 5.19 -1.64 14.80
CA ASN A 165 4.21 -2.45 15.53
C ASN A 165 2.79 -2.43 14.92
N GLY A 166 2.70 -2.34 13.60
CA GLY A 166 1.43 -2.32 12.88
C GLY A 166 0.76 -0.94 12.81
N HIS A 167 1.40 0.11 13.31
CA HIS A 167 0.84 1.47 13.32
C HIS A 167 1.26 2.28 12.09
N GLY A 168 0.42 3.27 11.73
CA GLY A 168 0.76 4.25 10.69
C GLY A 168 1.87 5.20 11.15
N ALA A 169 2.57 5.84 10.22
CA ALA A 169 3.63 6.80 10.55
C ALA A 169 3.03 8.09 11.14
N GLN A 170 3.44 8.46 12.35
CA GLN A 170 2.85 9.60 13.09
C GLN A 170 3.74 10.85 13.14
N ILE A 171 5.02 10.73 12.83
CA ILE A 171 6.01 11.79 13.05
C ILE A 171 6.18 12.61 11.76
N ALA A 172 6.11 13.93 11.90
CA ALA A 172 6.46 14.92 10.87
C ALA A 172 6.80 16.27 11.53
N ASP A 173 7.28 17.24 10.76
CA ASP A 173 7.44 18.64 11.17
C ASP A 173 6.11 19.44 11.20
N SER A 174 6.21 20.72 11.53
CA SER A 174 5.11 21.69 11.41
C SER A 174 4.97 22.30 10.01
N GLY A 175 5.79 21.86 9.05
CA GLY A 175 5.83 22.37 7.68
C GLY A 175 4.86 21.65 6.77
N THR A 176 5.28 21.47 5.52
CA THR A 176 4.44 20.96 4.44
C THR A 176 4.77 19.50 4.11
N SER A 177 5.24 18.75 5.12
CA SER A 177 5.49 17.31 5.00
C SER A 177 4.26 16.53 4.55
N GLY A 178 4.47 15.55 3.67
CA GLY A 178 3.43 14.69 3.15
C GLY A 178 2.73 13.87 4.25
N GLY A 179 1.62 13.25 3.90
CA GLY A 179 0.90 12.35 4.78
C GLY A 179 1.70 11.09 5.08
N GLY A 180 1.64 10.63 6.33
CA GLY A 180 2.22 9.34 6.72
C GLY A 180 1.43 8.18 6.09
N GLY A 181 2.10 7.07 5.83
CA GLY A 181 1.43 5.83 5.43
C GLY A 181 0.54 5.29 6.56
N GLY A 182 -0.57 4.65 6.20
CA GLY A 182 -1.40 3.87 7.11
C GLY A 182 -0.79 2.51 7.41
N GLY A 183 -0.93 2.06 8.65
CA GLY A 183 -0.57 0.71 9.08
C GLY A 183 -1.79 -0.22 9.10
N PHE A 184 -1.65 -1.37 9.74
CA PHE A 184 -2.74 -2.29 9.99
C PHE A 184 -3.71 -1.73 11.03
N TYR A 185 -3.20 -1.26 12.17
CA TYR A 185 -4.00 -0.83 13.33
C TYR A 185 -4.42 0.63 13.30
N SER A 186 -3.66 1.51 12.63
CA SER A 186 -3.92 2.95 12.68
C SER A 186 -3.56 3.67 11.38
N SER A 187 -4.23 4.80 11.18
CA SER A 187 -3.97 5.71 10.08
C SER A 187 -2.65 6.45 10.28
N GLY A 188 -1.99 6.86 9.19
CA GLY A 188 -0.85 7.75 9.25
C GLY A 188 -1.25 9.17 9.63
N ARG A 189 -0.28 9.98 10.05
CA ARG A 189 -0.50 11.38 10.41
C ARG A 189 -0.94 12.22 9.21
N SER A 190 -1.92 13.07 9.45
CA SER A 190 -2.45 14.07 8.52
C SER A 190 -1.97 15.49 8.83
N GLY A 191 -1.95 16.36 7.82
CA GLY A 191 -1.93 17.82 7.99
C GLY A 191 -3.16 18.37 8.71
N LYS A 192 -3.04 19.55 9.33
CA LYS A 192 -4.14 20.27 10.00
C LYS A 192 -5.33 20.55 9.09
N ASN A 193 -5.08 20.78 7.80
CA ASN A 193 -6.13 20.95 6.79
C ASN A 193 -6.95 19.67 6.54
N PHE A 194 -6.51 18.55 7.10
CA PHE A 194 -7.15 17.23 7.03
C PHE A 194 -7.43 16.65 8.42
N ASN A 195 -7.78 17.52 9.38
CA ASN A 195 -8.07 17.18 10.77
C ASN A 195 -6.91 16.49 11.52
N GLY A 196 -5.67 16.69 11.05
CA GLY A 196 -4.47 16.27 11.77
C GLY A 196 -4.04 17.28 12.82
N THR A 197 -3.09 16.90 13.67
CA THR A 197 -2.57 17.74 14.76
C THR A 197 -1.27 18.46 14.39
N LYS A 198 -0.45 17.77 13.59
CA LYS A 198 0.86 18.16 13.03
C LYS A 198 0.75 18.99 11.75
N GLY A 199 1.49 20.08 11.51
CA GLY A 199 1.80 20.66 10.17
C GLY A 199 0.65 20.95 9.18
N TYR A 200 0.97 21.28 7.92
CA TYR A 200 -0.02 21.69 6.90
C TYR A 200 0.05 20.93 5.56
N GLY A 201 0.91 19.92 5.44
CA GLY A 201 0.99 19.09 4.22
C GLY A 201 -0.12 18.03 4.08
N GLY A 202 0.21 16.90 3.45
CA GLY A 202 -0.78 15.92 2.96
C GLY A 202 -1.61 15.20 4.03
N GLU A 203 -2.73 14.62 3.62
CA GLU A 203 -3.53 13.71 4.45
C GLU A 203 -2.82 12.36 4.59
N GLY A 204 -2.78 11.81 5.80
CA GLY A 204 -2.26 10.47 6.05
C GLY A 204 -3.17 9.39 5.48
N GLY A 205 -2.57 8.28 5.03
CA GLY A 205 -3.34 7.12 4.58
C GLY A 205 -4.08 6.46 5.74
N LYS A 206 -5.33 6.06 5.52
CA LYS A 206 -6.09 5.30 6.51
C LYS A 206 -5.53 3.88 6.61
N GLY A 207 -5.42 3.37 7.82
CA GLY A 207 -4.96 2.01 8.06
C GLY A 207 -5.98 0.97 7.60
N PHE A 208 -5.58 -0.31 7.55
CA PHE A 208 -6.46 -1.40 7.12
C PHE A 208 -7.77 -1.44 7.92
N LEU A 209 -7.69 -1.39 9.27
CA LEU A 209 -8.87 -1.39 10.13
C LEU A 209 -9.71 -0.10 10.03
N GLN A 210 -9.22 0.94 9.35
CA GLN A 210 -9.96 2.16 9.02
C GLN A 210 -10.40 2.19 7.54
N GLY A 211 -10.38 1.04 6.86
CA GLY A 211 -10.85 0.88 5.48
C GLY A 211 -9.80 1.18 4.41
N GLY A 212 -8.54 1.43 4.77
CA GLY A 212 -7.43 1.49 3.80
C GLY A 212 -7.47 2.66 2.81
N VAL A 213 -8.35 3.65 2.98
CA VAL A 213 -8.47 4.80 2.08
C VAL A 213 -7.13 5.57 1.99
N GLY A 214 -6.66 5.82 0.77
CA GLY A 214 -5.48 6.64 0.53
C GLY A 214 -5.67 8.11 0.94
N GLY A 215 -4.59 8.77 1.34
CA GLY A 215 -4.58 10.20 1.63
C GLY A 215 -4.72 11.04 0.36
N ARG A 216 -5.06 12.31 0.51
CA ARG A 216 -5.09 13.30 -0.57
C ARG A 216 -4.14 14.46 -0.32
N SER A 217 -3.74 15.13 -1.39
CA SER A 217 -3.08 16.43 -1.33
C SER A 217 -4.08 17.56 -1.12
N GLN A 218 -3.56 18.69 -0.65
CA GLN A 218 -4.36 19.91 -0.52
C GLN A 218 -4.67 20.54 -1.88
N TYR A 219 -3.76 20.35 -2.84
CA TYR A 219 -3.82 20.94 -4.16
C TYR A 219 -3.61 19.88 -5.24
N LEU A 220 -4.19 20.09 -6.43
CA LEU A 220 -3.95 19.30 -7.65
C LEU A 220 -4.46 17.85 -7.64
N GLU A 221 -5.28 17.46 -6.66
CA GLU A 221 -5.95 16.15 -6.63
C GLU A 221 -5.00 14.95 -6.79
N VAL A 222 -3.82 15.01 -6.16
CA VAL A 222 -2.87 13.90 -6.13
C VAL A 222 -3.11 13.08 -4.87
N TYR A 223 -3.24 11.77 -5.04
CA TYR A 223 -3.66 10.87 -3.98
C TYR A 223 -2.58 9.87 -3.60
N GLY A 224 -2.57 9.42 -2.35
CA GLY A 224 -2.02 8.13 -2.01
C GLY A 224 -2.93 7.00 -2.51
N GLY A 225 -2.35 5.85 -2.79
CA GLY A 225 -3.08 4.67 -3.23
C GLY A 225 -3.93 4.07 -2.12
N PHE A 226 -5.10 3.52 -2.49
CA PHE A 226 -5.87 2.62 -1.63
C PHE A 226 -4.99 1.49 -1.10
N GLY A 227 -5.17 1.10 0.16
CA GLY A 227 -4.21 0.33 0.94
C GLY A 227 -3.36 1.19 1.87
N GLY A 228 -3.80 2.42 2.18
CA GLY A 228 -3.19 3.30 3.16
C GLY A 228 -1.99 4.11 2.68
N GLY A 229 -1.84 4.34 1.37
CA GLY A 229 -0.84 5.29 0.87
C GLY A 229 -1.15 6.72 1.35
N GLY A 230 -0.14 7.44 1.83
CA GLY A 230 -0.25 8.86 2.21
C GLY A 230 -0.37 9.77 0.99
N GLY A 231 -1.07 10.88 1.14
CA GLY A 231 -1.12 11.94 0.13
C GLY A 231 0.14 12.82 0.16
N PRO A 232 0.60 13.34 -0.98
CA PRO A 232 1.62 14.38 -0.94
C PRO A 232 1.02 15.68 -0.39
N SER A 233 1.88 16.64 -0.07
CA SER A 233 1.44 18.01 0.25
C SER A 233 0.77 18.69 -0.94
N GLY A 234 1.36 18.53 -2.14
CA GLY A 234 0.91 19.19 -3.37
C GLY A 234 1.17 20.69 -3.41
N TRP A 235 1.83 21.25 -2.39
CA TRP A 235 2.10 22.68 -2.29
C TRP A 235 3.31 23.09 -3.14
N TRP A 236 3.07 23.95 -4.15
CA TRP A 236 4.05 24.57 -5.04
C TRP A 236 5.28 23.69 -5.37
N ASP A 237 6.47 24.22 -5.11
CA ASP A 237 7.76 23.63 -5.44
C ASP A 237 8.41 22.94 -4.22
N GLU A 238 7.84 23.07 -3.02
CA GLU A 238 8.42 22.59 -1.75
C GLU A 238 7.33 21.89 -0.93
N GLY A 239 7.15 20.59 -1.20
CA GLY A 239 6.11 19.80 -0.55
C GLY A 239 6.49 18.34 -0.47
N GLY A 240 6.24 17.75 0.70
CA GLY A 240 6.63 16.37 0.95
C GLY A 240 5.76 15.35 0.22
N ALA A 241 6.39 14.23 -0.14
CA ALA A 241 5.72 13.08 -0.73
C ALA A 241 5.02 12.21 0.32
N GLY A 242 4.04 11.42 -0.12
CA GLY A 242 3.30 10.53 0.77
C GLY A 242 4.06 9.25 1.12
N GLY A 243 3.92 8.78 2.36
CA GLY A 243 4.45 7.48 2.79
C GLY A 243 3.63 6.30 2.23
N GLY A 244 4.26 5.16 1.99
CA GLY A 244 3.58 3.94 1.53
C GLY A 244 2.75 3.27 2.63
N GLY A 245 1.62 2.67 2.28
CA GLY A 245 0.81 1.89 3.22
C GLY A 245 1.39 0.48 3.46
N GLY A 246 0.99 -0.20 4.53
CA GLY A 246 1.46 -1.56 4.80
C GLY A 246 1.05 -2.08 6.17
N TYR A 247 1.76 -3.10 6.68
CA TYR A 247 1.59 -3.57 8.05
C TYR A 247 1.87 -2.42 9.03
N SER A 248 3.03 -1.77 8.90
CA SER A 248 3.24 -0.44 9.46
C SER A 248 3.36 0.58 8.34
N GLY A 249 2.91 1.80 8.57
CA GLY A 249 2.96 2.85 7.56
C GLY A 249 4.37 3.36 7.28
N GLY A 250 4.67 3.73 6.05
CA GLY A 250 5.92 4.41 5.69
C GLY A 250 5.94 5.88 6.12
N GLY A 251 7.15 6.41 6.33
CA GLY A 251 7.38 7.76 6.83
C GLY A 251 6.82 8.86 5.93
N SER A 252 6.40 9.98 6.53
CA SER A 252 6.08 11.20 5.82
C SER A 252 7.31 11.71 5.06
N GLY A 253 7.16 12.08 3.79
CA GLY A 253 8.19 12.83 3.07
C GLY A 253 8.31 14.24 3.65
N SER A 254 9.53 14.73 3.86
CA SER A 254 9.77 16.12 4.31
C SER A 254 9.49 17.13 3.18
N ASP A 255 9.30 18.40 3.53
CA ASP A 255 9.03 19.49 2.59
C ASP A 255 10.26 20.01 1.82
N TYR A 256 11.43 19.42 2.05
CA TYR A 256 12.64 19.70 1.27
C TYR A 256 12.61 19.09 -0.14
N VAL A 257 13.53 19.54 -0.98
CA VAL A 257 13.79 18.94 -2.29
C VAL A 257 14.67 17.69 -2.17
N TYR A 258 14.58 16.79 -3.15
CA TYR A 258 15.35 15.55 -3.19
C TYR A 258 15.04 14.67 -1.97
N THR A 259 13.76 14.35 -1.82
CA THR A 259 13.22 13.56 -0.70
C THR A 259 12.25 12.52 -1.22
N CYS A 260 11.89 11.57 -0.36
CA CYS A 260 10.78 10.67 -0.61
C CYS A 260 10.08 10.31 0.70
N GLY A 261 8.80 9.95 0.61
CA GLY A 261 8.14 9.23 1.70
C GLY A 261 8.77 7.85 1.83
N GLY A 262 8.70 7.29 3.04
CA GLY A 262 9.16 5.93 3.25
C GLY A 262 8.18 4.90 2.71
N GLY A 263 8.67 3.72 2.30
CA GLY A 263 7.78 2.60 1.99
C GLY A 263 7.22 1.92 3.23
N GLY A 264 6.04 1.31 3.10
CA GLY A 264 5.37 0.61 4.19
C GLY A 264 6.08 -0.69 4.60
N GLY A 265 5.85 -1.11 5.84
CA GLY A 265 6.29 -2.40 6.38
C GLY A 265 5.43 -3.55 5.88
N SER A 266 5.98 -4.76 5.93
CA SER A 266 5.33 -6.02 5.53
C SER A 266 5.14 -6.96 6.72
N CYS A 267 4.31 -7.99 6.59
CA CYS A 267 4.09 -9.00 7.61
C CYS A 267 3.88 -10.37 6.96
N ASN A 268 4.42 -11.42 7.57
CA ASN A 268 4.22 -12.80 7.14
C ASN A 268 4.24 -13.70 8.37
N VAL A 269 3.10 -14.29 8.71
CA VAL A 269 2.98 -15.24 9.84
C VAL A 269 2.89 -16.69 9.37
N GLY A 270 3.10 -16.94 8.08
CA GLY A 270 3.05 -18.26 7.47
C GLY A 270 4.37 -19.00 7.53
N ASN A 271 4.34 -20.26 7.09
CA ASN A 271 5.54 -21.09 6.90
C ASN A 271 6.15 -20.85 5.50
N ASN A 272 7.35 -21.40 5.26
CA ASN A 272 8.02 -21.36 3.94
C ASN A 272 8.14 -19.94 3.35
N GLN A 273 8.57 -18.99 4.18
CA GLN A 273 8.53 -17.57 3.82
C GLN A 273 9.54 -17.21 2.72
N GLN A 274 9.10 -16.42 1.76
CA GLN A 274 9.97 -15.74 0.80
C GLN A 274 9.57 -14.27 0.77
N ASN A 275 10.42 -13.41 1.34
CA ASN A 275 10.12 -12.00 1.55
C ASN A 275 11.14 -11.16 0.77
N GLU A 276 10.68 -10.45 -0.24
CA GLU A 276 11.48 -9.58 -1.09
C GLU A 276 11.00 -8.15 -0.93
N CYS A 277 11.85 -7.30 -0.35
CA CYS A 277 11.63 -5.86 -0.40
C CYS A 277 11.78 -5.38 -1.86
N CYS A 278 11.03 -4.35 -2.23
CA CYS A 278 11.28 -3.62 -3.47
C CYS A 278 11.09 -4.38 -4.81
N TYR A 279 10.13 -5.30 -4.89
CA TYR A 279 9.80 -6.09 -6.08
C TYR A 279 9.02 -5.30 -7.15
N ASN A 280 7.92 -4.66 -6.74
CA ASN A 280 6.97 -4.07 -7.70
C ASN A 280 7.41 -2.67 -8.15
N LYS A 281 7.94 -2.59 -9.38
CA LYS A 281 8.54 -1.36 -9.92
C LYS A 281 7.52 -0.32 -10.39
N ALA A 282 6.31 -0.73 -10.74
CA ALA A 282 5.25 0.15 -11.22
C ALA A 282 3.89 -0.55 -11.12
N GLY A 283 2.82 0.24 -10.95
CA GLY A 283 1.46 -0.25 -10.95
C GLY A 283 0.95 -0.76 -9.60
N HIS A 284 -0.20 -1.42 -9.67
CA HIS A 284 -0.96 -1.88 -8.52
C HIS A 284 -0.37 -3.13 -7.89
N GLY A 285 -0.86 -3.47 -6.70
CA GLY A 285 -0.60 -4.73 -6.05
C GLY A 285 -1.34 -5.89 -6.69
N GLN A 286 -1.12 -7.09 -6.14
CA GLN A 286 -1.78 -8.31 -6.55
C GLN A 286 -1.72 -9.33 -5.40
N VAL A 287 -2.70 -10.24 -5.33
CA VAL A 287 -2.60 -11.44 -4.49
C VAL A 287 -2.82 -12.68 -5.33
N ILE A 288 -2.00 -13.70 -5.15
CA ILE A 288 -2.13 -15.01 -5.77
C ILE A 288 -2.25 -16.04 -4.65
N ILE A 289 -3.29 -16.87 -4.69
CA ILE A 289 -3.55 -17.93 -3.72
C ILE A 289 -3.62 -19.25 -4.48
N THR A 290 -2.76 -20.20 -4.14
CA THR A 290 -2.70 -21.53 -4.77
C THR A 290 -2.85 -22.61 -3.71
N LEU A 291 -3.79 -23.54 -3.91
CA LEU A 291 -3.91 -24.75 -3.08
C LEU A 291 -2.73 -25.68 -3.40
N LEU A 292 -2.07 -26.21 -2.38
CA LEU A 292 -0.93 -27.11 -2.48
C LEU A 292 -1.34 -28.59 -2.47
#